data_AF-A0A0S4WGJ6-F1
#
_entry.id   AF-A0A0S4WGJ6-F1
#
_cell.length_a   1.000
_cell.length_b   1.000
_cell.length_c   1.000
_cell.angle_alpha   90.00
_cell.angle_beta   90.00
_cell.angle_gamma   90.00
#
_symmetry.space_group_name_H-M   'P 1'
#
loop_
_entity.id
_entity.type
_entity.pdbx_description
1 polymer ?
#
loop_
_entity_poly.entity_id
_entity_poly.type
_entity_poly.pdbx_seq_one_letter_code
_entity_poly.pdbx_strand_id
1 'polypeptide(L)'
;MRVRVMQSLAEEGMAMVMLTHEMAFARKVGTRLTLMEHGHITVDGPSADTLDAPPNRGLRDCLQHVEYSLAHAVTRFNQHFRRAV
;
A
#
# COMPACT_ATOMS: atom_id res chain seq x y z
N MET A 1 -1.74 10.54 -9.47
CA MET A 1 -3.20 10.29 -9.59
C MET A 1 -3.85 10.71 -8.28
N ARG A 2 -4.93 11.50 -8.31
CA ARG A 2 -5.54 12.06 -7.07
C ARG A 2 -6.35 10.98 -6.35
N VAL A 3 -6.27 10.93 -5.02
CA VAL A 3 -6.98 9.96 -4.15
C VAL A 3 -8.48 9.86 -4.48
N ARG A 4 -9.14 10.99 -4.80
CA ARG A 4 -10.55 11.01 -5.19
C ARG A 4 -10.89 10.17 -6.42
N VAL A 5 -10.01 10.15 -7.42
CA VAL A 5 -10.21 9.32 -8.62
C VAL A 5 -10.02 7.84 -8.29
N MET A 6 -9.07 7.51 -7.41
CA MET A 6 -8.88 6.13 -6.95
C MET A 6 -10.08 5.64 -6.14
N GLN A 7 -10.71 6.52 -5.36
CA GLN A 7 -11.91 6.18 -4.60
C GLN A 7 -13.10 5.86 -5.53
N SER A 8 -13.36 6.68 -6.54
CA SER A 8 -14.49 6.43 -7.47
C SER A 8 -14.32 5.11 -8.23
N LEU A 9 -13.10 4.82 -8.70
CA LEU A 9 -12.79 3.57 -9.39
C LEU A 9 -12.97 2.33 -8.50
N ALA A 10 -12.64 2.46 -7.21
CA ALA A 10 -12.88 1.39 -6.25
C ALA A 10 -14.38 1.19 -5.97
N GLU A 11 -15.15 2.29 -5.88
CA GLU A 11 -16.62 2.25 -5.74
C GLU A 11 -17.30 1.63 -6.97
N GLU A 12 -16.72 1.79 -8.16
CA GLU A 12 -17.16 1.16 -9.41
C GLU A 12 -16.82 -0.34 -9.48
N GLY A 13 -16.20 -0.92 -8.45
CA GLY A 13 -15.88 -2.34 -8.37
C GLY A 13 -14.65 -2.75 -9.19
N MET A 14 -13.79 -1.80 -9.58
CA MET A 14 -12.58 -2.10 -10.33
C MET A 14 -11.56 -2.81 -9.44
N ALA A 15 -10.96 -3.89 -9.96
CA ALA A 15 -9.83 -4.54 -9.30
C ALA A 15 -8.59 -3.61 -9.37
N MET A 16 -8.01 -3.29 -8.21
CA MET A 16 -6.93 -2.32 -8.09
C MET A 16 -5.80 -2.84 -7.21
N VAL A 17 -4.56 -2.67 -7.66
CA VAL A 17 -3.35 -2.81 -6.84
C VAL A 17 -2.69 -1.46 -6.77
N MET A 18 -2.40 -0.99 -5.56
CA MET A 18 -1.84 0.33 -5.33
C MET A 18 -0.72 0.26 -4.31
N LEU A 19 0.32 1.05 -4.54
CA LEU A 19 1.35 1.35 -3.54
C LEU A 19 1.10 2.78 -3.04
N THR A 20 0.92 2.94 -1.74
CA THR A 20 0.58 4.23 -1.15
C THR A 20 1.19 4.41 0.23
N HIS A 21 1.43 5.67 0.57
CA HIS A 21 1.75 6.12 1.93
C HIS A 21 0.54 6.74 2.64
N GLU A 22 -0.59 6.86 1.94
CA GLU A 22 -1.83 7.41 2.48
C GLU A 22 -2.61 6.33 3.25
N MET A 23 -2.21 6.04 4.49
CA MET A 23 -2.78 4.94 5.29
C MET A 23 -4.26 5.12 5.59
N ALA A 24 -4.73 6.37 5.75
CA ALA A 24 -6.16 6.67 5.90
C ALA A 24 -6.98 6.22 4.66
N PHE A 25 -6.41 6.36 3.47
CA PHE A 25 -7.04 5.87 2.24
C PHE A 25 -6.97 4.34 2.14
N ALA A 26 -5.80 3.75 2.44
CA ALA A 26 -5.63 2.29 2.47
C ALA A 26 -6.60 1.61 3.44
N ARG A 27 -6.86 2.23 4.59
CA ARG A 27 -7.87 1.80 5.57
C ARG A 27 -9.30 1.90 5.05
N LYS A 28 -9.63 3.00 4.35
CA LYS A 28 -11.00 3.29 3.90
C LYS A 28 -11.43 2.45 2.69
N VAL A 29 -10.52 2.23 1.74
CA VAL A 29 -10.84 1.65 0.43
C VAL A 29 -10.12 0.31 0.19
N GLY A 30 -8.99 0.08 0.85
CA GLY A 30 -8.23 -1.14 0.69
C GLY A 30 -8.94 -2.33 1.35
N THR A 31 -9.04 -3.44 0.62
CA THR A 31 -9.55 -4.71 1.16
C THR A 31 -8.45 -5.53 1.80
N ARG A 32 -7.23 -5.42 1.28
CA ARG A 32 -6.06 -6.18 1.71
C ARG A 32 -4.82 -5.29 1.75
N LEU A 33 -4.04 -5.40 2.83
CA LEU A 33 -2.77 -4.71 3.01
C LEU A 33 -1.64 -5.74 2.90
N THR A 34 -0.61 -5.39 2.13
CA THR A 34 0.60 -6.20 2.01
C THR A 34 1.79 -5.31 2.32
N LEU A 35 2.66 -5.75 3.24
CA LEU A 35 3.96 -5.14 3.49
C LEU A 35 5.04 -6.01 2.86
N MET A 36 5.94 -5.37 2.11
CA MET A 36 7.12 -6.01 1.56
C MET A 36 8.39 -5.48 2.24
N GLU A 37 9.24 -6.40 2.72
CA GLU A 37 10.53 -6.10 3.29
C GLU A 37 11.58 -7.03 2.67
N HIS A 38 12.71 -6.49 2.23
CA HIS A 38 13.82 -7.26 1.64
C HIS A 38 13.39 -8.19 0.49
N GLY A 39 12.38 -7.81 -0.29
CA GLY A 39 11.87 -8.63 -1.41
C GLY A 39 10.89 -9.73 -1.00
N HIS A 40 10.51 -9.82 0.28
CA HIS A 40 9.54 -10.78 0.79
C HIS A 40 8.29 -10.08 1.32
N ILE A 41 7.14 -10.71 1.17
CA ILE A 41 5.90 -10.28 1.83
C ILE A 41 5.99 -10.69 3.29
N THR A 42 6.02 -9.72 4.20
CA THR A 42 6.13 -9.95 5.65
C THR A 42 4.82 -9.72 6.38
N VAL A 43 3.89 -8.99 5.77
CA VAL A 43 2.52 -8.84 6.24
C VAL A 43 1.57 -8.98 5.08
N ASP A 44 0.48 -9.71 5.30
CA ASP A 44 -0.56 -9.94 4.32
C ASP A 44 -1.88 -10.24 5.04
N GLY A 45 -2.86 -9.34 4.90
CA GLY A 45 -4.12 -9.48 5.64
C GLY A 45 -5.15 -8.40 5.33
N PRO A 46 -6.34 -8.46 5.96
CA PRO A 46 -7.37 -7.43 5.82
C PRO A 46 -6.80 -6.06 6.19
N SER A 47 -7.04 -5.05 5.34
CA SER A 47 -6.40 -3.74 5.51
C SER A 47 -6.72 -3.10 6.86
N ALA A 48 -8.00 -3.09 7.24
CA ALA A 48 -8.44 -2.53 8.53
C ALA A 48 -7.78 -3.25 9.72
N ASP A 49 -7.93 -4.58 9.81
CA ASP A 49 -7.41 -5.38 10.92
C ASP A 49 -5.90 -5.25 11.07
N THR A 50 -5.18 -5.24 9.94
CA THR A 50 -3.73 -5.20 9.92
C THR A 50 -3.20 -3.81 10.30
N LEU A 51 -3.94 -2.75 9.98
CA LEU A 51 -3.61 -1.38 10.40
C LEU A 51 -3.99 -1.10 11.86
N ASP A 52 -5.09 -1.69 12.36
CA ASP A 52 -5.54 -1.54 13.74
C ASP A 52 -4.76 -2.39 14.74
N ALA A 53 -4.40 -3.60 14.33
CA ALA A 53 -3.60 -4.54 15.11
C ALA A 53 -2.41 -5.04 14.27
N PRO A 54 -1.34 -4.21 14.11
CA PRO A 54 -0.17 -4.60 13.33
C PRO A 54 0.46 -5.91 13.84
N PRO A 55 0.57 -6.95 12.99
CA PRO A 55 0.91 -8.30 13.43
C PRO A 55 2.40 -8.47 13.78
N ASN A 56 3.27 -7.56 13.32
CA ASN A 56 4.70 -7.65 13.57
C ASN A 56 5.33 -6.27 13.79
N ARG A 57 6.61 -6.28 14.19
CA ARG A 57 7.37 -5.05 14.42
C ARG A 57 7.62 -4.28 13.13
N GLY A 58 7.89 -4.96 12.02
CA GLY A 58 8.16 -4.33 10.72
C GLY A 58 7.04 -3.39 10.28
N LEU A 59 5.78 -3.80 10.41
CA LEU A 59 4.65 -2.92 10.09
C LEU A 59 4.49 -1.78 11.10
N ARG A 60 4.67 -2.02 12.40
CA ARG A 60 4.62 -0.93 13.40
C ARG A 60 5.66 0.13 13.11
N ASP A 61 6.89 -0.30 12.84
CA ASP A 61 7.99 0.59 12.50
C ASP A 61 7.67 1.32 11.18
N CYS A 62 7.17 0.62 10.15
CA CYS A 62 6.74 1.25 8.90
C CYS A 62 5.68 2.34 9.13
N LEU A 63 4.61 2.06 9.89
CA LEU A 63 3.55 3.02 10.17
C LEU A 63 4.05 4.27 10.91
N GLN A 64 5.05 4.14 11.77
CA GLN A 64 5.71 5.28 12.43
C GLN A 64 6.53 6.15 11.45
N HIS A 65 7.08 5.57 10.39
CA HIS A 65 7.93 6.27 9.42
C HIS A 65 7.17 6.77 8.19
N VAL A 66 6.01 6.17 7.88
CA VAL A 66 5.18 6.55 6.72
C VAL A 66 4.62 7.97 6.86
N GLU A 67 4.51 8.51 8.07
CA GLU A 67 4.21 9.94 8.28
C GLU A 67 5.34 10.90 7.84
N TYR A 68 6.56 10.41 7.57
CA TYR A 68 7.75 11.26 7.35
C TYR A 68 8.31 11.33 5.92
N SER A 69 7.80 10.60 4.93
CA SER A 69 8.49 10.49 3.62
C SER A 69 7.62 10.86 2.42
N LEU A 70 7.54 12.16 2.13
CA LEU A 70 6.92 12.71 0.92
C LEU A 70 7.77 12.62 -0.37
N ALA A 71 8.93 11.95 -0.41
CA ALA A 71 9.87 12.19 -1.53
C ALA A 71 10.19 11.02 -2.50
N HIS A 72 10.30 9.74 -2.11
CA HIS A 72 11.21 8.84 -2.87
C HIS A 72 10.66 7.56 -3.55
N ALA A 73 9.38 7.21 -3.51
CA ALA A 73 8.96 5.84 -3.91
C ALA A 73 8.54 5.59 -5.38
N VAL A 74 8.46 6.61 -6.26
CA VAL A 74 7.89 6.41 -7.61
C VAL A 74 8.89 5.86 -8.65
N THR A 75 10.20 5.91 -8.39
CA THR A 75 11.20 5.69 -9.46
C THR A 75 11.70 4.25 -9.63
N ARG A 76 11.47 3.32 -8.67
CA ARG A 76 12.10 1.97 -8.72
C ARG A 76 11.21 0.82 -9.19
N PHE A 77 9.89 0.97 -9.19
CA PHE A 77 8.97 -0.13 -9.57
C PHE A 77 8.86 -0.33 -11.09
N ASN A 78 9.09 0.71 -11.90
CA ASN A 78 8.88 0.66 -13.35
C ASN A 78 9.99 -0.08 -14.13
N GLN A 79 11.09 -0.50 -13.49
CA GLN A 79 12.21 -1.17 -14.17
C GLN A 79 12.06 -2.69 -14.32
N HIS A 80 11.17 -3.36 -13.56
CA HIS A 80 11.09 -4.83 -13.61
C HIS A 80 9.99 -5.37 -14.53
N PHE A 81 8.97 -4.57 -14.89
CA PHE A 81 7.80 -5.06 -15.63
C PHE A 81 7.84 -4.86 -17.16
N ARG A 82 8.84 -4.18 -17.73
CA ARG A 82 8.96 -3.97 -19.20
C ARG A 82 9.65 -5.12 -19.98
N ARG A 83 9.75 -6.32 -19.42
CA ARG A 83 10.32 -7.49 -20.13
C ARG A 83 9.29 -8.61 -20.42
N ALA A 84 8.00 -8.36 -20.20
CA ALA A 84 6.95 -9.35 -20.40
C ALA A 84 5.88 -8.94 -21.44
N VAL A 85 6.14 -7.92 -22.26
CA VAL A 85 5.38 -7.63 -23.49
C VAL A 85 6.35 -7.14 -24.56
#